data_AF-A0A3B3ZN67-F1
#
_entry.id   AF-A0A3B3ZN67-F1
#
_cell.length_a   1.000
_cell.length_b   1.000
_cell.length_c   1.000
_cell.angle_alpha   90.00
_cell.angle_beta   90.00
_cell.angle_gamma   90.00
#
_symmetry.space_group_name_H-M   'P 1'
#
loop_
_entity.id
_entity.type
_entity.pdbx_description
1 polymer ?
#
loop_
_entity_poly.entity_id
_entity_poly.type
_entity_poly.pdbx_seq_one_letter_code
_entity_poly.pdbx_strand_id
1 'polypeptide(L)'
;LQPHSFYLPSARPEAQLFLSFYLIFIISFQLPSAWAAMDSCYDEEGNPSRCLPEFKNIAFNRTVTASNVCGSPPEDYCMQTGSTRSCHTCDTSDPALSHNASLLTDWNDDPTWWQSQSMFYGIQHPNSVNLTLHLGKAFVITYIRLKFYTSRPESFAIYKRTKEDGPWIPYQYYSGSCEKTYDKAARGYIRPGEDERTALCTDEFSDISPLTGGNVAFSTLEGRPSAYNFDHSAVLQVSLPFVFRFKQISA
;
A
#
# COMPACT_ATOMS: atom_id res chain seq x y z
N LEU A 1 39.29 5.25 4.75
CA LEU A 1 38.48 5.80 5.86
C LEU A 1 37.36 4.80 6.13
N GLN A 2 37.68 3.80 6.95
CA GLN A 2 36.80 2.68 7.33
C GLN A 2 35.86 3.12 8.47
N PRO A 3 34.63 2.56 8.55
CA PRO A 3 33.74 2.79 9.68
C PRO A 3 34.22 2.04 10.93
N HIS A 4 34.12 2.72 12.07
CA HIS A 4 34.51 2.22 13.39
C HIS A 4 33.53 1.15 13.90
N SER A 5 34.06 -0.03 14.27
CA SER A 5 33.38 -1.02 15.10
C SER A 5 33.76 -0.80 16.57
N PHE A 6 32.78 -0.76 17.47
CA PHE A 6 33.01 -0.67 18.92
C PHE A 6 32.43 -1.90 19.63
N TYR A 7 33.23 -2.45 20.55
CA TYR A 7 32.87 -3.50 21.51
C TYR A 7 32.75 -2.84 22.89
N LEU A 8 31.86 -3.32 23.76
CA LEU A 8 31.85 -2.96 25.18
C LEU A 8 31.80 -4.23 26.05
N PRO A 9 32.41 -4.19 27.25
CA PRO A 9 32.88 -5.37 27.95
C PRO A 9 31.81 -6.06 28.81
N SER A 10 32.04 -7.35 28.99
CA SER A 10 31.40 -8.23 29.98
C SER A 10 31.54 -7.66 31.40
N ALA A 11 30.42 -7.48 32.09
CA ALA A 11 30.35 -7.36 33.54
C ALA A 11 29.35 -8.38 34.08
N ARG A 12 29.84 -9.39 34.83
CA ARG A 12 29.00 -10.20 35.72
C ARG A 12 28.59 -9.35 36.93
N PRO A 13 27.39 -9.58 37.46
CA PRO A 13 27.24 -9.65 38.90
C PRO A 13 26.57 -10.97 39.31
N GLU A 14 27.28 -11.75 40.12
CA GLU A 14 26.66 -12.80 40.93
C GLU A 14 25.92 -12.19 42.13
N ALA A 15 24.88 -12.91 42.56
CA ALA A 15 24.27 -12.88 43.88
C ALA A 15 23.64 -11.56 44.36
N GLN A 16 22.33 -11.41 44.11
CA GLN A 16 21.34 -10.90 45.08
C GLN A 16 19.91 -11.07 44.50
N LEU A 17 19.55 -12.32 44.24
CA LEU A 17 18.14 -12.72 44.03
C LEU A 17 17.46 -12.81 45.42
N PHE A 18 16.18 -12.44 45.47
CA PHE A 18 15.18 -12.70 46.54
C PHE A 18 14.52 -11.53 47.27
N LEU A 19 14.90 -10.26 47.07
CA LEU A 19 14.15 -9.12 47.68
C LEU A 19 13.55 -8.11 46.69
N SER A 20 13.88 -8.18 45.40
CA SER A 20 13.30 -7.29 44.36
C SER A 20 11.98 -7.80 43.76
N PHE A 21 11.63 -9.09 43.94
CA PHE A 21 10.43 -9.69 43.35
C PHE A 21 9.12 -9.25 44.02
N TYR A 22 9.15 -8.91 45.31
CA TYR A 22 7.95 -8.50 46.04
C TYR A 22 7.53 -7.05 45.76
N LEU A 23 8.47 -6.16 45.41
CA LEU A 23 8.17 -4.77 45.08
C LEU A 23 7.67 -4.58 43.64
N ILE A 24 8.09 -5.44 42.70
CA ILE A 24 7.59 -5.43 41.32
C ILE A 24 6.14 -5.97 41.27
N PHE A 25 5.81 -6.97 42.09
CA PHE A 25 4.47 -7.58 42.10
C PHE A 25 3.37 -6.62 42.60
N ILE A 26 3.72 -5.66 43.47
CA ILE A 26 2.76 -4.65 43.98
C ILE A 26 2.56 -3.50 42.97
N ILE A 27 3.57 -3.15 42.17
CA ILE A 27 3.43 -2.08 41.15
C ILE A 27 2.59 -2.55 39.94
N SER A 28 2.53 -3.86 39.68
CA SER A 28 1.67 -4.43 38.61
C SER A 28 0.16 -4.45 38.94
N PHE A 29 -0.27 -4.08 40.15
CA PHE A 29 -1.69 -4.15 40.55
C PHE A 29 -2.41 -2.79 40.62
N GLN A 30 -1.77 -1.69 40.21
CA GLN A 30 -2.33 -0.33 40.32
C GLN A 30 -2.21 0.52 39.03
N LEU A 31 -1.81 -0.06 37.90
CA LEU A 31 -2.10 0.56 36.61
C LEU A 31 -3.34 -0.12 36.05
N PRO A 32 -4.50 0.56 35.99
CA PRO A 32 -5.53 0.17 35.04
C PRO A 32 -4.82 0.13 33.69
N SER A 33 -4.69 -1.09 33.16
CA SER A 33 -4.42 -1.30 31.76
C SER A 33 -5.54 -0.58 31.02
N ALA A 34 -5.33 0.69 30.67
CA ALA A 34 -6.16 1.40 29.74
C ALA A 34 -5.88 0.82 28.35
N TRP A 35 -6.23 -0.45 28.19
CA TRP A 35 -6.61 -1.00 26.91
C TRP A 35 -7.96 -0.35 26.66
N ALA A 36 -7.94 0.88 26.14
CA ALA A 36 -9.09 1.42 25.44
C ALA A 36 -9.30 0.52 24.23
N ALA A 37 -9.97 -0.60 24.44
CA ALA A 37 -10.47 -1.45 23.38
C ALA A 37 -11.54 -0.62 22.69
N MET A 38 -11.15 0.11 21.64
CA MET A 38 -12.05 0.82 20.74
C MET A 38 -13.04 -0.12 20.01
N ASP A 39 -13.06 -1.41 20.37
CA ASP A 39 -13.97 -2.43 19.88
C ASP A 39 -15.29 -2.50 20.69
N SER A 40 -15.34 -1.91 21.90
CA SER A 40 -16.60 -1.76 22.64
C SER A 40 -17.28 -0.43 22.32
N CYS A 41 -18.56 -0.49 21.95
CA CYS A 41 -19.41 0.69 21.75
C CYS A 41 -20.05 1.22 23.04
N TYR A 42 -19.63 0.68 24.19
CA TYR A 42 -20.12 1.06 25.50
C TYR A 42 -18.93 1.29 26.44
N ASP A 43 -18.99 2.33 27.27
CA ASP A 43 -18.06 2.52 28.38
C ASP A 43 -18.32 1.51 29.52
N GLU A 44 -17.47 1.52 30.54
CA GLU A 44 -17.56 0.60 31.69
C GLU A 44 -18.86 0.82 32.50
N GLU A 45 -19.45 2.00 32.38
CA GLU A 45 -20.72 2.41 32.99
C GLU A 45 -21.95 2.05 32.12
N GLY A 46 -21.75 1.49 30.92
CA GLY A 46 -22.80 1.08 30.00
C GLY A 46 -23.41 2.22 29.16
N ASN A 47 -22.82 3.41 29.15
CA ASN A 47 -23.21 4.49 28.27
C ASN A 47 -22.65 4.28 26.85
N PRO A 48 -23.39 4.70 25.81
CA PRO A 48 -22.92 4.58 24.44
C PRO A 48 -21.68 5.46 24.20
N SER A 49 -20.65 4.87 23.62
CA SER A 49 -19.39 5.53 23.25
C SER A 49 -19.07 5.31 21.77
N ARG A 50 -18.20 6.13 21.20
CA ARG A 50 -17.78 5.98 19.79
C ARG A 50 -16.85 4.77 19.67
N CYS A 51 -17.32 3.73 18.99
CA CYS A 51 -16.51 2.60 18.57
C CYS A 51 -16.12 2.73 17.10
N LEU A 52 -14.94 2.21 16.75
CA LEU A 52 -14.47 2.10 15.37
C LEU A 52 -14.00 0.66 15.15
N PRO A 53 -14.28 0.07 13.97
CA PRO A 53 -13.80 -1.25 13.68
C PRO A 53 -12.26 -1.26 13.65
N GLU A 54 -11.68 -2.42 13.93
CA GLU A 54 -10.24 -2.61 13.89
C GLU A 54 -9.62 -2.23 12.54
N PHE A 55 -8.43 -1.66 12.60
CA PHE A 55 -7.61 -1.40 11.43
C PHE A 55 -7.07 -2.72 10.86
N LYS A 56 -7.35 -3.00 9.59
CA LYS A 56 -6.87 -4.21 8.92
C LYS A 56 -6.55 -4.01 7.45
N ASN A 57 -5.73 -4.91 6.90
CA ASN A 57 -5.54 -5.00 5.45
C ASN A 57 -6.80 -5.58 4.81
N ILE A 58 -7.59 -4.72 4.16
CA ILE A 58 -8.86 -5.11 3.53
C ILE A 58 -8.70 -5.74 2.15
N ALA A 59 -7.51 -5.62 1.53
CA ALA A 59 -7.20 -6.20 0.23
C ALA A 59 -6.90 -7.70 0.35
N PHE A 60 -6.54 -8.16 1.54
CA PHE A 60 -6.20 -9.54 1.81
C PHE A 60 -7.35 -10.50 1.44
N ASN A 61 -7.02 -11.56 0.70
CA ASN A 61 -7.95 -12.58 0.21
C ASN A 61 -9.15 -12.02 -0.58
N ARG A 62 -8.93 -10.90 -1.29
CA ARG A 62 -9.94 -10.29 -2.17
C ARG A 62 -9.65 -10.60 -3.62
N THR A 63 -10.71 -10.68 -4.41
CA THR A 63 -10.59 -10.88 -5.85
C THR A 63 -10.02 -9.62 -6.52
N VAL A 64 -8.89 -9.79 -7.19
CA VAL A 64 -8.29 -8.79 -8.09
C VAL A 64 -8.47 -9.26 -9.52
N THR A 65 -8.99 -8.38 -10.37
CA THR A 65 -9.10 -8.60 -11.81
C THR A 65 -8.03 -7.80 -12.53
N ALA A 66 -7.16 -8.48 -13.26
CA ALA A 66 -6.15 -7.86 -14.11
C ALA A 66 -6.61 -7.85 -15.58
N SER A 67 -6.37 -6.75 -16.29
CA SER A 67 -6.64 -6.68 -17.74
C SER A 67 -5.61 -7.42 -18.58
N ASN A 68 -4.47 -7.77 -18.01
CA ASN A 68 -3.37 -8.47 -18.67
C ASN A 68 -2.63 -9.33 -17.64
N VAL A 69 -2.18 -10.51 -18.07
CA VAL A 69 -1.39 -11.46 -17.27
C VAL A 69 -0.44 -12.17 -18.24
N CYS A 70 0.81 -12.42 -17.84
CA CYS A 70 1.75 -13.18 -18.67
C CYS A 70 1.39 -14.67 -18.76
N GLY A 71 1.97 -15.36 -19.76
CA GLY A 71 1.93 -16.82 -19.85
C GLY A 71 0.83 -17.42 -20.73
N SER A 72 0.12 -16.61 -21.53
CA SER A 72 -0.77 -17.10 -22.60
C SER A 72 -0.64 -16.23 -23.87
N PRO A 73 0.22 -16.62 -24.85
CA PRO A 73 1.09 -17.81 -24.85
C PRO A 73 2.25 -17.71 -23.83
N PRO A 74 2.92 -18.83 -23.49
CA PRO A 74 4.11 -18.80 -22.65
C PRO A 74 5.16 -17.83 -23.20
N GLU A 75 5.78 -17.04 -22.32
CA GLU A 75 6.78 -16.04 -22.71
C GLU A 75 7.96 -16.00 -21.76
N ASP A 76 9.14 -15.64 -22.28
CA ASP A 76 10.31 -15.38 -21.47
C ASP A 76 10.36 -13.92 -21.04
N TYR A 77 10.55 -13.69 -19.74
CA TYR A 77 10.81 -12.37 -19.18
C TYR A 77 12.20 -12.34 -18.57
N CYS A 78 12.86 -11.18 -18.65
CA CYS A 78 14.20 -11.01 -18.10
C CYS A 78 14.22 -9.82 -17.14
N MET A 79 14.76 -10.06 -15.95
CA MET A 79 15.00 -9.03 -14.95
C MET A 79 16.42 -8.51 -15.07
N GLN A 80 16.56 -7.20 -14.95
CA GLN A 80 17.85 -6.54 -14.91
C GLN A 80 18.15 -6.20 -13.45
N THR A 81 19.04 -6.96 -12.82
CA THR A 81 19.45 -6.75 -11.43
C THR A 81 20.91 -6.30 -11.42
N GLY A 82 21.12 -5.00 -11.60
CA GLY A 82 22.48 -4.44 -11.70
C GLY A 82 23.19 -4.87 -12.99
N SER A 83 24.28 -5.65 -12.87
CA SER A 83 25.09 -6.11 -14.00
C SER A 83 24.70 -7.49 -14.55
N THR A 84 23.84 -8.24 -13.85
CA THR A 84 23.39 -9.56 -14.28
C THR A 84 21.96 -9.51 -14.81
N ARG A 85 21.73 -10.26 -15.89
CA ARG A 85 20.40 -10.47 -16.49
C ARG A 85 19.96 -11.89 -16.16
N SER A 86 18.88 -12.02 -15.42
CA SER A 86 18.23 -13.32 -15.15
C SER A 86 16.96 -13.42 -15.97
N CYS A 87 16.82 -14.50 -16.74
CA CYS A 87 15.63 -14.74 -17.56
C CYS A 87 14.88 -15.96 -17.05
N HIS A 88 13.56 -15.85 -17.00
CA HIS A 88 12.64 -16.89 -16.55
C HIS A 88 11.47 -16.97 -17.52
N THR A 89 10.77 -18.09 -17.53
CA THR A 89 9.58 -18.30 -18.35
C THR A 89 8.34 -18.08 -17.50
N CYS A 90 7.38 -17.33 -18.04
CA CYS A 90 6.02 -17.24 -17.50
C CYS A 90 5.10 -18.14 -18.33
N ASP A 91 4.41 -19.07 -17.68
CA ASP A 91 3.43 -19.97 -18.29
C ASP A 91 2.20 -20.09 -17.37
N THR A 92 1.01 -19.78 -17.89
CA THR A 92 -0.22 -19.88 -17.10
C THR A 92 -0.65 -21.34 -16.85
N SER A 93 -0.10 -22.28 -17.61
CA SER A 93 -0.43 -23.72 -17.54
C SER A 93 0.31 -24.42 -16.41
N ASP A 94 1.47 -23.89 -16.01
CA ASP A 94 2.27 -24.38 -14.89
C ASP A 94 2.09 -23.45 -13.66
N PRO A 95 1.46 -23.93 -12.57
CA PRO A 95 1.27 -23.14 -11.36
C PRO A 95 2.56 -22.53 -10.78
N ALA A 96 3.71 -23.20 -10.95
CA ALA A 96 5.00 -22.73 -10.44
C ALA A 96 5.61 -21.58 -11.25
N LEU A 97 5.19 -21.42 -12.51
CA LEU A 97 5.62 -20.37 -13.43
C LEU A 97 4.52 -19.33 -13.70
N SER A 98 3.34 -19.54 -13.12
CA SER A 98 2.18 -18.66 -13.30
C SER A 98 2.25 -17.45 -12.36
N HIS A 99 1.93 -16.26 -12.89
CA HIS A 99 1.93 -15.00 -12.15
C HIS A 99 0.55 -14.31 -12.17
N ASN A 100 -0.47 -15.04 -11.71
CA ASN A 100 -1.87 -14.61 -11.75
C ASN A 100 -2.20 -13.48 -10.76
N ALA A 101 -3.30 -12.75 -11.02
CA ALA A 101 -3.74 -11.61 -10.21
C ALA A 101 -4.09 -11.99 -8.75
N SER A 102 -4.40 -13.25 -8.46
CA SER A 102 -4.65 -13.76 -7.10
C SER A 102 -3.42 -13.64 -6.19
N LEU A 103 -2.22 -13.65 -6.76
CA LEU A 103 -0.92 -13.53 -6.06
C LEU A 103 -0.60 -12.10 -5.59
N LEU A 104 -1.54 -11.15 -5.74
CA LEU A 104 -1.39 -9.79 -5.20
C LEU A 104 -1.90 -9.68 -3.76
N THR A 105 -2.76 -10.61 -3.35
CA THR A 105 -3.56 -10.52 -2.12
C THR A 105 -3.54 -11.79 -1.29
N ASP A 106 -2.73 -12.77 -1.70
CA ASP A 106 -2.54 -14.03 -1.02
C ASP A 106 -1.75 -13.87 0.28
N TRP A 107 -1.80 -14.91 1.11
CA TRP A 107 -0.94 -15.06 2.27
C TRP A 107 0.16 -16.03 1.90
N ASN A 108 1.37 -15.53 1.79
CA ASN A 108 2.53 -16.38 1.63
C ASN A 108 3.72 -15.76 2.35
N ASP A 109 4.52 -16.59 3.02
CA ASP A 109 5.75 -16.15 3.68
C ASP A 109 6.83 -15.77 2.65
N ASP A 110 6.85 -16.46 1.51
CA ASP A 110 7.70 -16.13 0.37
C ASP A 110 7.02 -15.10 -0.56
N PRO A 111 7.79 -14.21 -1.21
CA PRO A 111 7.22 -13.19 -2.09
C PRO A 111 6.61 -13.81 -3.35
N THR A 112 5.28 -13.76 -3.43
CA THR A 112 4.50 -14.00 -4.65
C THR A 112 4.15 -12.67 -5.33
N TRP A 113 3.91 -12.70 -6.64
CA TRP A 113 3.54 -11.50 -7.40
C TRP A 113 2.73 -11.82 -8.65
N TRP A 114 1.92 -10.84 -9.06
CA TRP A 114 1.32 -10.81 -10.40
C TRP A 114 2.26 -10.15 -11.40
N GLN A 115 2.19 -10.59 -12.66
CA GLN A 115 3.00 -10.03 -13.73
C GLN A 115 2.20 -9.85 -15.03
N SER A 116 2.36 -8.68 -15.65
CA SER A 116 1.90 -8.40 -17.01
C SER A 116 2.82 -9.02 -18.04
N GLN A 117 2.35 -9.12 -19.28
CA GLN A 117 3.18 -9.43 -20.43
C GLN A 117 4.28 -8.39 -20.63
N SER A 118 5.34 -8.80 -21.30
CA SER A 118 6.48 -7.94 -21.60
C SER A 118 6.15 -6.86 -22.64
N MET A 119 7.05 -5.87 -22.77
CA MET A 119 6.94 -4.83 -23.81
C MET A 119 6.92 -5.40 -25.23
N PHE A 120 7.46 -6.61 -25.43
CA PHE A 120 7.40 -7.31 -26.71
C PHE A 120 5.95 -7.55 -27.17
N TYR A 121 5.02 -7.77 -26.23
CA TYR A 121 3.59 -7.92 -26.51
C TYR A 121 2.84 -6.57 -26.54
N GLY A 122 3.55 -5.45 -26.62
CA GLY A 122 2.96 -4.12 -26.76
C GLY A 122 2.42 -3.54 -25.46
N ILE A 123 2.82 -4.05 -24.29
CA ILE A 123 2.52 -3.46 -22.99
C ILE A 123 3.46 -2.26 -22.73
N GLN A 124 3.29 -1.22 -23.53
CA GLN A 124 3.98 0.07 -23.43
C GLN A 124 3.00 1.20 -23.79
N HIS A 125 3.26 2.41 -23.33
CA HIS A 125 2.53 3.61 -23.71
C HIS A 125 2.29 3.65 -25.23
N PRO A 126 1.04 3.86 -25.70
CA PRO A 126 -0.14 4.34 -24.95
C PRO A 126 -0.97 3.25 -24.26
N ASN A 127 -0.60 1.97 -24.39
CA ASN A 127 -1.31 0.89 -23.72
C ASN A 127 -1.06 0.93 -22.21
N SER A 128 -2.05 0.44 -21.46
CA SER A 128 -2.02 0.45 -20.00
C SER A 128 -2.63 -0.83 -19.45
N VAL A 129 -2.12 -1.26 -18.30
CA VAL A 129 -2.65 -2.44 -17.59
C VAL A 129 -3.45 -1.97 -16.38
N ASN A 130 -4.63 -2.55 -16.19
CA ASN A 130 -5.51 -2.24 -15.09
C ASN A 130 -5.58 -3.42 -14.11
N LEU A 131 -5.36 -3.15 -12.83
CA LEU A 131 -5.65 -4.07 -11.73
C LEU A 131 -6.83 -3.52 -10.95
N THR A 132 -7.92 -4.28 -10.88
CA THR A 132 -9.18 -3.85 -10.24
C THR A 132 -9.44 -4.71 -9.01
N LEU A 133 -9.49 -4.11 -7.83
CA LEU A 133 -9.73 -4.78 -6.55
C LEU A 133 -11.16 -4.50 -6.09
N HIS A 134 -11.95 -5.57 -5.93
CA HIS A 134 -13.33 -5.49 -5.46
C HIS A 134 -13.39 -5.75 -3.95
N LEU A 135 -13.84 -4.76 -3.17
CA LEU A 135 -13.86 -4.86 -1.69
C LEU A 135 -15.15 -5.49 -1.16
N GLY A 136 -16.24 -5.43 -1.93
CA GLY A 136 -17.58 -5.94 -1.57
C GLY A 136 -18.34 -5.11 -0.52
N LYS A 137 -17.68 -4.13 0.12
CA LYS A 137 -18.30 -3.13 0.98
C LYS A 137 -17.50 -1.83 0.96
N ALA A 138 -18.11 -0.74 1.42
CA ALA A 138 -17.44 0.53 1.57
C ALA A 138 -16.47 0.52 2.77
N PHE A 139 -15.27 1.07 2.58
CA PHE A 139 -14.26 1.18 3.64
C PHE A 139 -13.68 2.60 3.74
N VAL A 140 -13.37 3.04 4.95
CA VAL A 140 -12.50 4.20 5.18
C VAL A 140 -11.06 3.75 4.98
N ILE A 141 -10.36 4.35 4.03
CA ILE A 141 -8.99 3.93 3.68
C ILE A 141 -8.03 4.98 4.18
N THR A 142 -7.09 4.54 5.01
CA THR A 142 -6.00 5.40 5.50
C THR A 142 -4.87 5.48 4.49
N TYR A 143 -4.45 4.34 3.93
CA TYR A 143 -3.40 4.28 2.92
C TYR A 143 -3.58 3.10 1.97
N ILE A 144 -2.95 3.20 0.81
CA ILE A 144 -2.76 2.12 -0.16
C ILE A 144 -1.26 1.92 -0.32
N ARG A 145 -0.79 0.68 -0.22
CA ARG A 145 0.62 0.35 -0.38
C ARG A 145 0.78 -0.65 -1.53
N LEU A 146 1.70 -0.35 -2.45
CA LEU A 146 2.06 -1.19 -3.57
C LEU A 146 3.53 -1.55 -3.46
N LYS A 147 3.84 -2.85 -3.53
CA LYS A 147 5.20 -3.37 -3.55
C LYS A 147 5.46 -3.97 -4.93
N PHE A 148 6.45 -3.42 -5.62
CA PHE A 148 6.81 -3.85 -6.96
C PHE A 148 7.92 -4.89 -6.90
N TYR A 149 7.72 -5.98 -7.64
CA TYR A 149 8.77 -6.98 -7.84
C TYR A 149 9.82 -6.48 -8.85
N THR A 150 9.36 -5.75 -9.88
CA THR A 150 10.21 -5.04 -10.84
C THR A 150 10.45 -3.59 -10.43
N SER A 151 11.16 -2.83 -11.27
CA SER A 151 11.25 -1.37 -11.15
C SER A 151 9.85 -0.75 -11.18
N ARG A 152 9.68 0.35 -10.47
CA ARG A 152 8.44 1.13 -10.49
C ARG A 152 8.18 1.66 -11.91
N PRO A 153 6.92 1.71 -12.36
CA PRO A 153 6.59 2.29 -13.65
C PRO A 153 6.82 3.82 -13.63
N GLU A 154 7.18 4.38 -14.80
CA GLU A 154 7.36 5.84 -14.94
C GLU A 154 6.05 6.59 -14.64
N SER A 155 4.91 6.05 -15.08
CA SER A 155 3.59 6.63 -14.85
C SER A 155 2.55 5.60 -14.40
N PHE A 156 1.78 5.95 -13.38
CA PHE A 156 0.61 5.16 -12.97
C PHE A 156 -0.41 6.02 -12.23
N ALA A 157 -1.62 5.51 -12.11
CA ALA A 157 -2.72 6.21 -11.46
C ALA A 157 -3.56 5.26 -10.61
N ILE A 158 -4.02 5.78 -9.48
CA ILE A 158 -4.94 5.09 -8.57
C ILE A 158 -6.31 5.73 -8.74
N TYR A 159 -7.32 4.93 -9.01
CA TYR A 159 -8.72 5.33 -9.11
C TYR A 159 -9.55 4.59 -8.07
N LYS A 160 -10.68 5.21 -7.71
CA LYS A 160 -11.69 4.61 -6.85
C LYS A 160 -13.09 4.73 -7.43
N ARG A 161 -13.99 3.84 -7.02
CA ARG A 161 -15.45 4.00 -7.18
C ARG A 161 -16.10 3.93 -5.81
N THR A 162 -17.13 4.73 -5.59
CA THR A 162 -17.92 4.72 -4.34
C THR A 162 -19.07 3.72 -4.34
N LYS A 163 -19.42 3.20 -5.52
CA LYS A 163 -20.45 2.20 -5.77
C LYS A 163 -20.01 1.32 -6.93
N GLU A 164 -20.50 0.07 -6.99
CA GLU A 164 -20.07 -0.92 -7.98
C GLU A 164 -20.27 -0.43 -9.42
N ASP A 165 -21.33 0.34 -9.70
CA ASP A 165 -21.63 0.89 -11.03
C ASP A 165 -21.33 2.39 -11.18
N GLY A 166 -20.49 2.95 -10.30
CA GLY A 166 -20.18 4.39 -10.29
C GLY A 166 -19.18 4.81 -11.37
N PRO A 167 -18.97 6.11 -11.60
CA PRO A 167 -17.83 6.56 -12.38
C PRO A 167 -16.51 6.26 -11.64
N TRP A 168 -15.43 6.07 -12.39
CA TRP A 168 -14.08 6.03 -11.82
C TRP A 168 -13.65 7.45 -11.45
N ILE A 169 -13.30 7.64 -10.18
CA ILE A 169 -12.84 8.91 -9.63
C ILE A 169 -11.33 8.79 -9.41
N PRO A 170 -10.52 9.70 -9.95
CA PRO A 170 -9.08 9.74 -9.67
C PRO A 170 -8.82 9.90 -8.18
N TYR A 171 -7.86 9.14 -7.66
CA TYR A 171 -7.44 9.23 -6.27
C TYR A 171 -6.04 9.86 -6.13
N GLN A 172 -5.10 9.39 -6.95
CA GLN A 172 -3.72 9.88 -6.98
C GLN A 172 -3.07 9.56 -8.32
N TYR A 173 -2.23 10.47 -8.80
CA TYR A 173 -1.37 10.28 -9.96
C TYR A 173 0.10 10.24 -9.55
N TYR A 174 0.85 9.39 -10.23
CA TYR A 174 2.31 9.31 -10.13
C TYR A 174 2.89 9.32 -11.54
N SER A 175 3.77 10.27 -11.84
CA SER A 175 4.39 10.39 -13.15
C SER A 175 5.65 11.25 -13.06
N GLY A 176 6.73 10.84 -13.74
CA GLY A 176 7.88 11.72 -13.97
C GLY A 176 7.55 12.87 -14.93
N SER A 177 6.42 12.77 -15.62
CA SER A 177 5.95 13.69 -16.65
C SER A 177 4.48 14.10 -16.45
N CYS A 178 4.10 14.42 -15.19
CA CYS A 178 2.74 14.76 -14.77
C CYS A 178 1.95 15.67 -15.72
N GLU A 179 2.56 16.76 -16.21
CA GLU A 179 1.89 17.71 -17.11
C GLU A 179 1.58 17.09 -18.47
N LYS A 180 2.52 16.30 -19.03
CA LYS A 180 2.36 15.67 -20.34
C LYS A 180 1.40 14.47 -20.30
N THR A 181 1.47 13.69 -19.22
CA THR A 181 0.75 12.41 -19.12
C THR A 181 -0.66 12.56 -18.56
N TYR A 182 -0.86 13.48 -17.60
CA TYR A 182 -2.13 13.63 -16.88
C TYR A 182 -2.69 15.05 -16.89
N ASP A 183 -2.04 16.01 -17.54
CA ASP A 183 -2.43 17.44 -17.53
C ASP A 183 -2.58 17.97 -16.09
N LYS A 184 -1.60 17.61 -15.24
CA LYS A 184 -1.53 18.01 -13.84
C LYS A 184 -0.17 18.61 -13.51
N ALA A 185 -0.18 19.66 -12.70
CA ALA A 185 1.05 20.23 -12.15
C ALA A 185 1.77 19.17 -11.29
N ALA A 186 3.07 19.03 -11.50
CA ALA A 186 3.92 18.17 -10.68
C ALA A 186 4.01 18.74 -9.25
N ARG A 187 3.82 17.87 -8.26
CA ARG A 187 3.92 18.20 -6.82
C ARG A 187 2.99 19.36 -6.41
N GLY A 188 1.81 19.41 -7.03
CA GLY A 188 0.75 20.34 -6.64
C GLY A 188 0.33 20.13 -5.18
N TYR A 189 -0.18 21.18 -4.55
CA TYR A 189 -0.72 21.16 -3.20
C TYR A 189 -2.13 21.75 -3.19
N ILE A 190 -2.92 21.40 -2.19
CA ILE A 190 -4.30 21.87 -2.06
C ILE A 190 -4.33 22.99 -1.05
N ARG A 191 -4.85 24.15 -1.46
CA ARG A 191 -4.99 25.30 -0.57
C ARG A 191 -6.23 25.16 0.30
N PRO A 192 -6.22 25.72 1.53
CA PRO A 192 -7.44 25.80 2.33
C PRO A 192 -8.58 26.47 1.54
N GLY A 193 -9.73 25.80 1.48
CA GLY A 193 -10.91 26.26 0.74
C GLY A 193 -11.03 25.72 -0.69
N GLU A 194 -10.02 25.03 -1.22
CA GLU A 194 -10.13 24.27 -2.47
C GLU A 194 -10.78 22.90 -2.25
N ASP A 195 -11.17 22.21 -3.34
CA ASP A 195 -11.75 20.87 -3.24
C ASP A 195 -10.70 19.84 -2.81
N GLU A 196 -10.76 19.47 -1.53
CA GLU A 196 -9.90 18.46 -0.92
C GLU A 196 -10.10 17.04 -1.47
N ARG A 197 -10.98 16.81 -2.44
CA ARG A 197 -11.11 15.52 -3.15
C ARG A 197 -10.29 15.48 -4.43
N THR A 198 -9.67 16.60 -4.82
CA THR A 198 -8.87 16.70 -6.05
C THR A 198 -7.67 15.76 -6.00
N ALA A 199 -7.49 14.91 -7.02
CA ALA A 199 -6.31 14.07 -7.15
C ALA A 199 -5.08 14.91 -7.56
N LEU A 200 -3.98 14.71 -6.86
CA LEU A 200 -2.69 15.36 -7.12
C LEU A 200 -1.80 14.47 -7.97
N CYS A 201 -0.73 15.04 -8.52
CA CYS A 201 0.31 14.31 -9.24
C CYS A 201 1.69 14.56 -8.61
N THR A 202 2.48 13.52 -8.44
CA THR A 202 3.86 13.60 -7.90
C THR A 202 4.80 12.69 -8.70
N ASP A 203 6.06 13.10 -8.78
CA ASP A 203 7.17 12.40 -9.46
C ASP A 203 8.03 11.57 -8.49
N GLU A 204 7.82 11.69 -7.18
CA GLU A 204 8.64 11.09 -6.12
C GLU A 204 8.80 9.56 -6.22
N PHE A 205 7.84 8.87 -6.83
CA PHE A 205 7.83 7.41 -6.97
C PHE A 205 7.93 6.93 -8.43
N SER A 206 8.30 7.83 -9.35
CA SER A 206 8.41 7.55 -10.78
C SER A 206 9.82 7.20 -11.24
N ASP A 207 10.81 7.30 -10.36
CA ASP A 207 12.17 6.84 -10.64
C ASP A 207 12.25 5.30 -10.72
N ILE A 208 13.05 4.82 -11.67
CA ILE A 208 13.29 3.38 -11.92
C ILE A 208 13.94 2.66 -10.72
N SER A 209 14.60 3.40 -9.82
CA SER A 209 15.21 2.84 -8.62
C SER A 209 14.16 2.66 -7.50
N PRO A 210 14.19 1.58 -6.71
CA PRO A 210 15.03 0.39 -6.89
C PRO A 210 14.49 -0.51 -8.01
N LEU A 211 15.38 -1.30 -8.63
CA LEU A 211 15.03 -2.24 -9.70
C LEU A 211 14.15 -3.41 -9.22
N THR A 212 14.11 -3.64 -7.91
CA THR A 212 13.30 -4.67 -7.25
C THR A 212 12.90 -4.18 -5.87
N GLY A 213 11.69 -4.52 -5.42
CA GLY A 213 11.22 -4.19 -4.07
C GLY A 213 10.83 -2.73 -3.88
N GLY A 214 10.59 -2.01 -4.98
CA GLY A 214 10.10 -0.64 -4.93
C GLY A 214 8.79 -0.56 -4.14
N ASN A 215 8.71 0.36 -3.19
CA ASN A 215 7.52 0.52 -2.35
C ASN A 215 6.91 1.89 -2.59
N VAL A 216 5.61 1.91 -2.84
CA VAL A 216 4.82 3.14 -2.98
C VAL A 216 3.73 3.10 -1.94
N ALA A 217 3.69 4.12 -1.10
CA ALA A 217 2.60 4.33 -0.16
C ALA A 217 1.84 5.60 -0.56
N PHE A 218 0.54 5.46 -0.76
CA PHE A 218 -0.38 6.57 -0.94
C PHE A 218 -1.19 6.74 0.34
N SER A 219 -1.07 7.88 1.01
CA SER A 219 -1.90 8.25 2.15
C SER A 219 -3.05 9.16 1.70
N THR A 220 -4.27 8.84 2.10
CA THR A 220 -5.47 9.53 1.61
C THR A 220 -5.63 10.94 2.21
N LEU A 221 -5.04 11.16 3.38
CA LEU A 221 -5.08 12.41 4.14
C LEU A 221 -3.83 13.29 3.91
N GLU A 222 -2.81 12.76 3.26
CA GLU A 222 -1.57 13.49 3.03
C GLU A 222 -1.80 14.70 2.11
N GLY A 223 -1.28 15.86 2.51
CA GLY A 223 -1.44 17.12 1.79
C GLY A 223 -2.87 17.69 1.82
N ARG A 224 -3.79 17.14 2.62
CA ARG A 224 -5.17 17.64 2.77
C ARG A 224 -5.26 18.58 3.99
N PRO A 225 -5.68 19.85 3.82
CA PRO A 225 -5.79 20.80 4.92
C PRO A 225 -6.67 20.29 6.08
N SER A 226 -7.81 19.67 5.80
CA SER A 226 -8.72 19.18 6.85
C SER A 226 -8.31 17.84 7.48
N ALA A 227 -7.12 17.30 7.19
CA ALA A 227 -6.67 16.02 7.72
C ALA A 227 -6.64 15.96 9.27
N TYR A 228 -6.23 17.05 9.91
CA TYR A 228 -6.18 17.14 11.38
C TYR A 228 -7.58 17.17 12.02
N ASN A 229 -8.61 17.50 11.25
CA ASN A 229 -10.00 17.58 11.67
C ASN A 229 -10.88 16.61 10.87
N PHE A 230 -10.36 15.41 10.60
CA PHE A 230 -11.04 14.41 9.79
C PHE A 230 -12.42 14.05 10.33
N ASP A 231 -12.57 13.94 11.66
CA ASP A 231 -13.82 13.55 12.33
C ASP A 231 -15.00 14.51 12.08
N HIS A 232 -14.70 15.78 11.78
CA HIS A 232 -15.72 16.79 11.46
C HIS A 232 -15.74 17.17 9.97
N SER A 233 -14.86 16.61 9.14
CA SER A 233 -14.80 16.90 7.71
C SER A 233 -15.65 15.93 6.90
N ALA A 234 -16.89 16.34 6.60
CA ALA A 234 -17.76 15.59 5.69
C ALA A 234 -17.11 15.41 4.30
N VAL A 235 -16.27 16.35 3.83
CA VAL A 235 -15.62 16.27 2.52
C VAL A 235 -14.65 15.10 2.43
N LEU A 236 -13.85 14.87 3.49
CA LEU A 236 -12.88 13.77 3.53
C LEU A 236 -13.52 12.43 3.91
N GLN A 237 -14.63 12.45 4.65
CA GLN A 237 -15.40 11.25 4.98
C GLN A 237 -16.27 10.76 3.81
N VAL A 238 -16.66 11.65 2.89
CA VAL A 238 -17.52 11.31 1.76
C VAL A 238 -16.70 10.73 0.61
N SER A 239 -17.19 9.62 0.05
CA SER A 239 -16.60 8.78 -1.01
C SER A 239 -15.70 7.63 -0.54
N LEU A 240 -16.22 6.84 0.42
CA LEU A 240 -15.64 5.55 0.77
C LEU A 240 -15.52 4.68 -0.49
N PRO A 241 -14.30 4.27 -0.87
CA PRO A 241 -14.11 3.39 -2.00
C PRO A 241 -14.73 2.02 -1.73
N PHE A 242 -15.38 1.52 -2.77
CA PHE A 242 -15.94 0.18 -2.89
C PHE A 242 -15.08 -0.67 -3.83
N VAL A 243 -14.49 -0.04 -4.85
CA VAL A 243 -13.59 -0.67 -5.83
C VAL A 243 -12.36 0.22 -6.04
N PHE A 244 -11.18 -0.39 -6.13
CA PHE A 244 -9.96 0.28 -6.55
C PHE A 244 -9.54 -0.14 -7.94
N ARG A 245 -8.91 0.78 -8.66
CA ARG A 245 -8.18 0.45 -9.87
C ARG A 245 -6.80 1.08 -9.85
N PHE A 246 -5.79 0.25 -10.02
CA PHE A 246 -4.44 0.68 -10.36
C PHE A 246 -4.28 0.59 -11.87
N LYS A 247 -3.94 1.71 -12.51
CA LYS A 247 -3.67 1.80 -13.94
C LYS A 247 -2.18 2.06 -14.14
N GLN A 248 -1.47 1.06 -14.64
CA GLN A 248 -0.05 1.16 -14.98
C GLN A 248 0.13 1.63 -16.41
N ILE A 249 0.98 2.63 -16.62
CA ILE A 249 1.40 3.13 -17.93
C ILE A 249 2.92 2.95 -17.98
N SER A 250 3.39 1.92 -18.70
CA SER A 250 4.83 1.72 -18.88
C SER A 250 5.35 2.70 -19.92
N ALA A 251 6.36 3.49 -19.57
CA ALA A 251 7.19 4.20 -20.55
C ALA A 251 8.25 3.23 -21.11
#